data_AF-A0A537XLP8-F1
#
_entry.id   AF-A0A537XLP8-F1
#
_cell.length_a   1.000
_cell.length_b   1.000
_cell.length_c   1.000
_cell.angle_alpha   90.00
_cell.angle_beta   90.00
_cell.angle_gamma   90.00
#
_symmetry.space_group_name_H-M   'P 1'
#
loop_
_entity.id
_entity.type
_entity.pdbx_description
1 polymer ?
#
loop_
_entity_poly.entity_id
_entity_poly.type
_entity_poly.pdbx_seq_one_letter_code
_entity_poly.pdbx_strand_id
1 'polypeptide(L)' 'MASTTDKRPHVILACTECKRRNYITTKNRQKQQGRLEMKK' A
#
# COMPACT_ATOMS: atom_id res chain seq x y z
N MET A 1 4.97 -22.45 9.31
CA MET A 1 3.59 -22.17 8.86
C MET A 1 3.67 -21.21 7.69
N ALA A 2 3.51 -21.72 6.47
CA ALA A 2 3.63 -20.94 5.24
C ALA A 2 2.35 -20.09 5.09
N SER A 3 2.44 -18.83 5.47
CA SER A 3 1.38 -17.85 5.19
C SER A 3 1.22 -17.77 3.68
N THR A 4 0.07 -18.22 3.18
CA THR A 4 -0.41 -17.94 1.83
C THR A 4 -0.14 -16.47 1.51
N THR A 5 0.78 -16.22 0.58
CA THR A 5 1.18 -14.87 0.18
C THR A 5 -0.05 -14.09 -0.29
N ASP A 6 -0.63 -13.26 0.59
CA ASP A 6 -1.71 -12.36 0.25
C ASP A 6 -1.24 -11.46 -0.91
N LYS A 7 -1.77 -11.74 -2.10
CA LYS A 7 -1.34 -11.05 -3.34
C LYS A 7 -1.76 -9.58 -3.34
N ARG A 8 -2.76 -9.21 -2.52
CA ARG A 8 -3.34 -7.87 -2.43
C ARG A 8 -3.37 -7.37 -0.98
N PRO A 9 -2.21 -7.06 -0.36
CA PRO A 9 -2.19 -6.46 0.96
C PRO A 9 -2.86 -5.07 0.98
N HIS A 10 -3.51 -4.76 2.10
CA HIS A 10 -3.89 -3.40 2.44
C HIS A 10 -2.63 -2.59 2.77
N VAL A 11 -2.49 -1.42 2.16
CA VAL A 11 -1.41 -0.46 2.37
C VAL A 11 -2.00 0.87 2.82
N ILE A 12 -1.29 1.55 3.71
CA ILE A 12 -1.68 2.86 4.21
C ILE A 12 -0.81 3.90 3.51
N LEU A 13 -1.43 4.83 2.78
CA LEU A 13 -0.73 5.96 2.16
C LEU A 13 -0.65 7.12 3.15
N ALA A 14 0.54 7.72 3.22
CA ALA A 14 0.78 8.93 3.96
C ALA A 14 0.72 10.13 3.01
N CYS A 15 -0.03 11.16 3.40
CA CYS A 15 -0.01 12.49 2.80
C CYS A 15 1.40 13.09 2.92
N THR A 16 1.99 13.57 1.83
CA THR A 16 3.34 14.17 1.83
C THR A 16 3.39 15.52 2.55
N GLU A 17 2.30 16.28 2.49
CA GLU A 17 2.21 17.62 3.07
C GLU A 17 1.82 17.56 4.54
N CYS A 18 0.71 16.87 4.83
CA CYS A 18 0.08 16.83 6.13
C CYS A 18 0.55 15.66 7.02
N LYS A 19 1.34 14.72 6.49
CA LYS A 19 1.85 13.50 7.18
C LYS A 19 0.77 12.61 7.81
N ARG A 20 -0.51 12.86 7.48
CA ARG A 20 -1.65 12.06 7.94
C ARG A 20 -1.71 10.75 7.17
N ARG A 21 -2.03 9.66 7.88
CA ARG A 21 -2.11 8.30 7.37
C ARG A 21 -3.57 7.86 7.24
N ASN A 22 -4.32 8.59 6.41
CA ASN A 22 -5.79 8.44 6.34
C ASN A 22 -6.28 7.68 5.11
N TYR A 23 -5.37 7.22 4.24
CA TYR A 23 -5.74 6.55 3.00
C TYR A 23 -5.38 5.07 3.07
N ILE A 24 -6.39 4.21 3.15
CA ILE A 24 -6.22 2.75 3.07
C ILE A 24 -6.52 2.33 1.62
N THR A 25 -5.57 1.70 0.96
CA THR A 25 -5.74 1.16 -0.40
C THR A 25 -5.20 -0.27 -0.47
N THR A 26 -5.59 -1.04 -1.47
CA THR A 26 -5.01 -2.36 -1.72
C THR A 26 -3.92 -2.25 -2.77
N LYS A 27 -2.74 -2.78 -2.50
CA LYS A 27 -1.64 -2.85 -3.46
C LYS A 27 -1.48 -4.28 -3.94
N ASN A 28 -1.37 -4.50 -5.25
CA ASN A 28 -0.99 -5.82 -5.76
C ASN A 28 0.54 -5.99 -5.65
N ARG A 29 0.99 -6.82 -4.71
CA ARG A 29 2.42 -7.02 -4.41
C ARG A 29 3.20 -7.66 -5.57
N GLN A 30 2.53 -8.43 -6.44
CA GLN A 30 3.18 -9.09 -7.58
C GLN A 30 3.43 -8.14 -8.74
N LYS A 31 2.45 -7.28 -9.06
CA LYS A 31 2.55 -6.34 -10.20
C LYS A 31 3.29 -5.05 -9.84
N GLN A 32 3.26 -4.64 -8.59
CA GLN A 32 3.92 -3.42 -8.11
C GLN A 32 4.83 -3.79 -6.93
N GLN A 33 6.13 -3.91 -7.17
CA GLN A 33 7.10 -4.22 -6.11
C GLN A 33 7.59 -2.96 -5.37
N GLY A 34 7.57 -1.78 -6.02
CA GLY A 34 8.02 -0.49 -5.45
C GLY A 34 7.04 0.22 -4.52
N ARG A 35 7.45 1.35 -3.94
CA ARG A 35 6.58 2.19 -3.10
C ARG A 35 5.41 2.72 -3.93
N LEU A 36 4.19 2.63 -3.40
CA LEU A 36 3.01 3.17 -4.08
C LEU A 36 2.92 4.66 -3.77
N GLU A 37 3.14 5.50 -4.77
CA GLU A 37 3.00 6.95 -4.70
C GLU A 37 1.80 7.37 -5.56
N MET A 38 0.81 7.99 -4.94
CA MET A 38 -0.40 8.49 -5.61
C MET A 38 -0.58 9.95 -5.23
N LYS A 39 -0.85 10.80 -6.22
CA LYS A 39 -1.30 12.18 -5.99
C LYS A 39 -2.80 12.13 -5.71
N LYS A 40 -3.17 12.22 -4.44
CA LYS A 40 -4.54 12.36 -3.96
C LYS A 40 -4.72 13.70 -3.28
#